data_AF-A0A1Y1I8J2-F1
#
_entry.id   AF-A0A1Y1I8J2-F1
#
_cell.length_a   1.000
_cell.length_b   1.000
_cell.length_c   1.000
_cell.angle_alpha   90.00
_cell.angle_beta   90.00
_cell.angle_gamma   90.00
#
_symmetry.space_group_name_H-M   'P 1'
#
loop_
_entity.id
_entity.type
_entity.pdbx_description
1 polymer ?
#
loop_
_entity_poly.entity_id
_entity_poly.type
_entity_poly.pdbx_seq_one_letter_code
_entity_poly.pdbx_strand_id
1 'polypeptide(L)'
;MATWTNLPPKRLLLMAVLAGTLWTSLMGVRVFGKGARLAAGALSLVWLGVVLGISFLEAWVKFRAPLITRAVAVDVGRHVFAAKSYVEKLLYLALVALLADAGVRPWGPPFVVPVLMAVVLLQWEWLEPGLEQRARWTIAQAPAEDLPASKASLQAEIAESVMQPVPKRDIHEIFGALEVVKVLVLASLAVWALRGRP
;
A
#
# COMPACT_ATOMS: atom_id res chain seq x y z
N MET A 1 10.73 -33.53 -0.65
CA MET A 1 9.73 -33.06 -1.63
C MET A 1 8.74 -32.15 -0.91
N ALA A 2 8.91 -30.83 -1.00
CA ALA A 2 7.97 -29.88 -0.40
C ALA A 2 6.70 -29.83 -1.26
N THR A 3 5.57 -30.26 -0.70
CA THR A 3 4.28 -30.29 -1.38
C THR A 3 3.75 -28.88 -1.55
N TRP A 4 3.57 -28.44 -2.80
CA TRP A 4 3.07 -27.11 -3.20
C TRP A 4 1.68 -26.74 -2.66
N THR A 5 1.02 -27.66 -1.95
CA THR A 5 -0.34 -27.53 -1.43
C THR A 5 -0.46 -26.79 -0.10
N ASN A 6 0.65 -26.54 0.62
CA ASN A 6 0.64 -25.92 1.96
C ASN A 6 1.20 -24.49 2.00
N LEU A 7 1.30 -23.82 0.86
CA LEU A 7 1.68 -22.41 0.84
C LEU A 7 0.53 -21.59 1.45
N PRO A 8 0.76 -20.71 2.43
CA PRO A 8 -0.29 -19.85 2.97
C PRO A 8 -0.97 -19.10 1.80
N PRO A 9 -2.29 -18.88 1.83
CA PRO A 9 -3.06 -18.31 0.71
C PRO A 9 -2.47 -17.00 0.17
N LYS A 10 -1.75 -16.26 1.02
CA LYS A 10 -1.00 -15.04 0.68
C LYS A 10 0.12 -15.28 -0.35
N ARG A 11 0.81 -16.43 -0.29
CA ARG A 11 1.86 -16.83 -1.24
C ARG A 11 1.29 -17.27 -2.58
N LEU A 12 0.10 -17.87 -2.60
CA LEU A 12 -0.62 -18.17 -3.84
C LEU A 12 -1.05 -16.88 -4.55
N LEU A 13 -1.51 -15.87 -3.81
CA LEU A 13 -1.79 -14.55 -4.35
C LEU A 13 -0.52 -13.89 -4.91
N LEU A 14 0.61 -14.00 -4.20
CA LEU A 14 1.91 -13.52 -4.64
C LEU A 14 2.35 -14.18 -5.95
N MET A 15 2.19 -15.51 -6.06
CA MET A 15 2.48 -16.25 -7.29
C MET A 15 1.48 -15.91 -8.40
N ALA A 16 0.22 -15.64 -8.09
CA ALA A 16 -0.79 -15.22 -9.06
C ALA A 16 -0.54 -13.80 -9.58
N VAL A 17 -0.06 -12.87 -8.76
CA VAL A 17 0.35 -11.52 -9.20
C VAL A 17 1.61 -11.60 -10.08
N LEU A 18 2.59 -12.42 -9.71
CA LEU A 18 3.78 -12.67 -10.52
C LEU A 18 3.43 -13.39 -11.84
N ALA A 19 2.55 -14.38 -11.80
CA ALA A 19 2.06 -15.09 -12.98
C ALA A 19 1.16 -14.19 -13.84
N GLY A 20 0.39 -13.29 -13.23
CA GLY A 20 -0.49 -12.34 -13.91
C GLY A 20 0.27 -11.24 -14.64
N THR A 21 1.29 -10.66 -14.01
CA THR A 21 2.21 -9.70 -14.65
C THR A 21 2.99 -10.34 -15.81
N LEU A 22 3.33 -11.63 -15.70
CA LEU A 22 3.89 -12.44 -16.78
C LEU A 22 2.86 -12.76 -17.88
N TRP A 23 1.62 -13.07 -17.52
CA TRP A 23 0.51 -13.43 -18.42
C TRP A 23 0.00 -12.26 -19.25
N THR A 24 -0.16 -11.08 -18.66
CA THR A 24 -0.54 -9.85 -19.39
C THR A 24 0.56 -9.41 -20.37
N SER A 25 1.82 -9.67 -20.04
CA SER A 25 2.95 -9.45 -20.96
C SER A 25 2.96 -10.43 -22.13
N LEU A 26 2.34 -11.61 -21.99
CA LEU A 26 2.29 -12.66 -23.02
C LEU A 26 1.11 -12.54 -23.98
N MET A 27 -0.02 -11.96 -23.55
CA MET A 27 -1.26 -11.96 -24.34
C MET A 27 -1.36 -10.87 -25.41
N GLY A 28 -0.50 -9.84 -25.41
CA GLY A 28 -0.41 -8.87 -26.52
C GLY A 28 -1.69 -8.09 -26.87
N VAL A 29 -2.74 -8.16 -26.04
CA VAL A 29 -4.03 -7.48 -26.25
C VAL A 29 -3.83 -5.99 -26.02
N ARG A 30 -4.07 -5.18 -27.07
CA ARG A 30 -3.99 -3.71 -27.01
C ARG A 30 -5.40 -3.09 -26.95
N VAL A 31 -5.81 -2.62 -25.77
CA VAL A 31 -7.10 -1.98 -25.48
C VAL A 31 -7.06 -0.47 -25.71
N PHE A 32 -5.96 0.21 -25.32
CA PHE A 32 -5.88 1.68 -25.31
C PHE A 32 -4.99 2.26 -26.43
N GLY A 33 -4.32 1.42 -27.22
CA GLY A 33 -3.55 1.83 -28.39
C GLY A 33 -2.51 2.89 -28.04
N LYS A 34 -2.48 4.02 -28.77
CA LYS A 34 -1.51 5.12 -28.52
C LYS A 34 -1.78 5.89 -27.21
N GLY A 35 -2.98 5.80 -26.63
CA GLY A 35 -3.38 6.53 -25.43
C GLY A 35 -2.90 5.89 -24.12
N ALA A 36 -2.48 4.62 -24.16
CA ALA A 36 -2.10 3.84 -22.99
C ALA A 36 -1.00 4.49 -22.14
N ARG A 37 -0.02 5.13 -22.79
CA ARG A 37 1.07 5.84 -22.12
C ARG A 37 0.57 7.01 -21.29
N LEU A 38 -0.30 7.85 -21.87
CA LEU A 38 -0.87 9.01 -21.18
C LEU A 38 -1.81 8.56 -20.06
N ALA A 39 -2.59 7.51 -20.30
CA ALA A 39 -3.42 6.90 -19.26
C ALA A 39 -2.58 6.36 -18.09
N ALA A 40 -1.44 5.72 -18.35
CA ALA A 40 -0.52 5.28 -17.30
C ALA A 40 0.06 6.47 -16.50
N GLY A 41 0.39 7.58 -17.17
CA GLY A 41 0.83 8.81 -16.51
C GLY A 41 -0.27 9.48 -15.67
N ALA A 42 -1.50 9.52 -16.18
CA ALA A 42 -2.64 10.03 -15.41
C ALA A 42 -2.92 9.15 -14.18
N LEU A 43 -2.89 7.83 -14.34
CA LEU A 43 -3.06 6.89 -13.25
C LEU A 43 -1.94 7.02 -12.20
N SER A 44 -0.70 7.25 -12.61
CA SER A 44 0.40 7.47 -11.67
C SER A 44 0.26 8.77 -10.89
N LEU A 45 -0.32 9.83 -11.48
CA LEU A 45 -0.66 11.06 -10.77
C LEU A 45 -1.81 10.87 -9.78
N VAL A 46 -2.84 10.09 -10.14
CA VAL A 46 -3.93 9.73 -9.21
C VAL A 46 -3.37 8.95 -8.01
N TRP A 47 -2.52 7.96 -8.28
CA TRP A 47 -1.86 7.20 -7.21
C TRP A 47 -0.96 8.10 -6.35
N LEU A 48 -0.19 9.00 -6.96
CA LEU A 48 0.61 9.97 -6.24
C LEU A 48 -0.26 10.84 -5.31
N GLY A 49 -1.41 11.30 -5.79
CA GLY A 49 -2.38 12.05 -4.98
C GLY A 49 -2.90 11.26 -3.78
N VAL A 50 -3.21 9.97 -3.94
CA VAL A 50 -3.59 9.08 -2.83
C VAL A 50 -2.48 8.97 -1.79
N VAL A 51 -1.23 8.77 -2.24
CA VAL A 51 -0.07 8.66 -1.34
C VAL A 51 0.16 9.96 -0.58
N LEU A 52 0.17 11.11 -1.25
CA LEU A 52 0.35 12.42 -0.62
C LEU A 52 -0.79 12.75 0.34
N GLY A 53 -2.03 12.50 -0.07
CA GLY A 53 -3.22 12.77 0.73
C GLY A 53 -3.31 11.91 1.98
N ILE A 54 -3.04 10.61 1.89
CA ILE A 54 -3.21 9.69 3.01
C ILE A 54 -1.93 9.58 3.87
N SER A 55 -0.77 9.31 3.26
CA SER A 55 0.45 9.03 4.02
C SER A 55 1.10 10.29 4.61
N PHE A 56 0.93 11.45 3.99
CA PHE A 56 1.55 12.70 4.44
C PHE A 56 0.54 13.64 5.10
N LEU A 57 -0.58 13.94 4.43
CA LEU A 57 -1.55 14.90 4.93
C LEU A 57 -2.42 14.30 6.05
N GLU A 58 -3.19 13.25 5.78
CA GLU A 58 -4.10 12.63 6.77
C GLU A 58 -3.36 12.19 8.03
N ALA A 59 -2.21 11.51 7.86
CA ALA A 59 -1.45 10.97 8.97
C ALA A 59 -0.96 12.05 9.93
N TRP A 60 -0.65 13.25 9.42
CA TRP A 60 -0.21 14.38 10.23
C TRP A 60 -1.36 15.20 10.80
N VAL A 61 -2.43 15.43 10.01
CA VAL A 61 -3.56 16.26 10.41
C VAL A 61 -4.37 15.61 11.53
N LYS A 62 -4.62 14.29 11.49
CA LYS A 62 -5.50 13.64 12.46
C LYS A 62 -5.01 13.71 13.90
N PHE A 63 -3.70 13.74 14.13
CA PHE A 63 -3.13 13.85 15.48
C PHE A 63 -3.08 15.29 16.01
N ARG A 64 -3.49 16.27 15.21
CA ARG A 64 -3.59 17.69 15.61
C ARG A 64 -4.99 18.12 15.97
N ALA A 65 -6.00 17.29 15.70
CA ALA A 65 -7.37 17.62 16.06
C ALA A 65 -7.51 17.61 17.59
N PRO A 66 -8.02 18.68 18.22
CA PRO A 66 -8.04 18.81 19.68
C PRO A 66 -9.10 17.91 20.35
N LEU A 67 -10.09 17.46 19.59
CA LEU A 67 -11.22 16.67 20.09
C LEU A 67 -10.99 15.15 19.97
N ILE A 68 -9.95 14.70 19.27
CA ILE A 68 -9.69 13.27 19.08
C ILE A 68 -8.64 12.79 20.06
N THR A 69 -8.93 11.71 20.78
CA THR A 69 -7.95 11.07 21.65
C THR A 69 -6.94 10.30 20.80
N ARG A 70 -5.74 10.06 21.35
CA ARG A 70 -4.68 9.37 20.63
C ARG A 70 -5.10 7.96 20.21
N ALA A 71 -5.79 7.23 21.10
CA ALA A 71 -6.28 5.88 20.84
C ALA A 71 -7.27 5.84 19.67
N VAL A 72 -8.22 6.78 19.62
CA VAL A 72 -9.18 6.90 18.52
C VAL A 72 -8.49 7.26 17.21
N ALA A 73 -7.54 8.20 17.23
CA ALA A 73 -6.78 8.57 16.03
C ALA A 73 -5.95 7.40 15.46
N VAL A 74 -5.39 6.55 16.33
CA VAL A 74 -4.68 5.32 15.94
C VAL A 74 -5.64 4.28 15.35
N ASP A 75 -6.82 4.11 15.94
CA ASP A 75 -7.84 3.18 15.45
C ASP A 75 -8.37 3.59 14.07
N VAL A 76 -8.64 4.88 13.85
CA VAL A 76 -8.99 5.41 12.52
C VAL A 76 -7.84 5.16 11.55
N GLY A 77 -6.60 5.44 11.96
CA GLY A 77 -5.42 5.26 11.13
C GLY A 77 -5.25 3.84 10.60
N ARG A 78 -5.39 2.80 11.43
CA ARG A 78 -5.21 1.41 10.96
C ARG A 78 -6.21 1.03 9.85
N HIS A 79 -7.44 1.52 9.90
CA HIS A 79 -8.44 1.24 8.87
C HIS A 79 -8.17 2.04 7.59
N VAL A 80 -7.79 3.32 7.71
CA VAL A 80 -7.45 4.17 6.56
C VAL A 80 -6.22 3.61 5.83
N PHE A 81 -5.19 3.18 6.54
CA PHE A 81 -4.01 2.57 5.94
C PHE A 81 -4.32 1.21 5.30
N ALA A 82 -5.18 0.39 5.92
CA ALA A 82 -5.64 -0.86 5.30
C ALA A 82 -6.40 -0.60 3.98
N ALA A 83 -7.32 0.37 3.98
CA ALA A 83 -8.03 0.78 2.78
C ALA A 83 -7.06 1.30 1.69
N LYS A 84 -6.08 2.12 2.08
CA LYS A 84 -5.01 2.57 1.17
C LYS A 84 -4.30 1.38 0.54
N SER A 85 -3.84 0.41 1.33
CA SER A 85 -3.14 -0.77 0.82
C SER A 85 -3.95 -1.57 -0.20
N TYR A 86 -5.27 -1.68 -0.03
CA TYR A 86 -6.14 -2.28 -1.05
C TYR A 86 -6.18 -1.46 -2.33
N VAL A 87 -6.38 -0.14 -2.22
CA VAL A 87 -6.39 0.77 -3.37
C VAL A 87 -5.05 0.72 -4.12
N GLU A 88 -3.92 0.69 -3.42
CA GLU A 88 -2.60 0.64 -4.04
C GLU A 88 -2.36 -0.63 -4.85
N LYS A 89 -2.88 -1.77 -4.40
CA LYS A 89 -2.81 -3.02 -5.19
C LYS A 89 -3.62 -2.91 -6.48
N LEU A 90 -4.81 -2.32 -6.42
CA LEU A 90 -5.65 -2.11 -7.61
C LEU A 90 -4.98 -1.15 -8.60
N LEU A 91 -4.43 -0.04 -8.09
CA LEU A 91 -3.70 0.93 -8.90
C LEU A 91 -2.44 0.32 -9.51
N TYR A 92 -1.71 -0.53 -8.77
CA TYR A 92 -0.57 -1.28 -9.27
C TYR A 92 -0.96 -2.19 -10.44
N LEU A 93 -2.01 -3.00 -10.28
CA LEU A 93 -2.47 -3.92 -11.32
C LEU A 93 -2.94 -3.16 -12.58
N ALA A 94 -3.71 -2.08 -12.40
CA ALA A 94 -4.14 -1.23 -13.49
C ALA A 94 -2.96 -0.58 -14.22
N LEU A 95 -1.94 -0.12 -13.47
CA LEU A 95 -0.74 0.45 -14.05
C LEU A 95 0.05 -0.57 -14.88
N VAL A 96 0.24 -1.79 -14.37
CA VAL A 96 0.91 -2.87 -15.11
C VAL A 96 0.18 -3.15 -16.42
N ALA A 97 -1.15 -3.22 -16.39
CA ALA A 97 -1.95 -3.45 -17.60
C ALA A 97 -1.75 -2.33 -18.64
N LEU A 98 -1.79 -1.06 -18.23
CA LEU A 98 -1.59 0.08 -19.13
C LEU A 98 -0.16 0.14 -19.70
N LEU A 99 0.85 -0.22 -18.90
CA LEU A 99 2.24 -0.27 -19.36
C LEU A 99 2.48 -1.41 -20.34
N ALA A 100 1.85 -2.57 -20.12
CA ALA A 100 1.87 -3.68 -21.07
C ALA A 100 1.20 -3.28 -22.40
N ASP A 101 0.06 -2.59 -22.34
CA ASP A 101 -0.66 -2.06 -23.51
C ASP A 101 0.20 -1.09 -24.32
N ALA A 102 0.94 -0.21 -23.62
CA ALA A 102 1.88 0.74 -24.20
C ALA A 102 3.17 0.10 -24.74
N GLY A 103 3.32 -1.24 -24.67
CA GLY A 103 4.51 -1.96 -25.12
C GLY A 103 5.76 -1.71 -24.27
N VAL A 104 5.58 -1.23 -23.03
CA VAL A 104 6.69 -0.98 -22.11
C VAL A 104 7.15 -2.30 -21.52
N ARG A 105 8.45 -2.61 -21.68
CA ARG A 105 9.03 -3.78 -21.03
C ARG A 105 9.02 -3.58 -19.51
N PRO A 106 8.45 -4.51 -18.72
CA PRO A 106 8.35 -4.36 -17.27
C PRO A 106 9.70 -4.27 -16.57
N TRP A 107 10.75 -4.88 -17.16
CA TRP A 107 12.12 -4.90 -16.65
C TRP A 107 13.07 -3.96 -17.40
N GLY A 108 12.54 -3.01 -18.20
CA GLY A 108 13.35 -2.01 -18.89
C GLY A 108 13.61 -0.78 -18.01
N PRO A 109 14.70 -0.02 -18.22
CA PRO A 109 14.87 1.30 -17.61
C PRO A 109 13.65 2.18 -17.91
N PRO A 110 13.07 2.90 -16.92
CA PRO A 110 13.63 3.20 -15.60
C PRO A 110 13.25 2.23 -14.45
N PHE A 111 12.93 0.95 -14.72
CA PHE A 111 12.62 -0.08 -13.70
C PHE A 111 11.48 0.29 -12.72
N VAL A 112 10.56 1.15 -13.17
CA VAL A 112 9.43 1.66 -12.35
C VAL A 112 8.55 0.52 -11.82
N VAL A 113 8.20 -0.44 -12.68
CA VAL A 113 7.30 -1.54 -12.34
C VAL A 113 7.86 -2.45 -11.23
N PRO A 114 9.09 -3.00 -11.33
CA PRO A 114 9.63 -3.87 -10.30
C PRO A 114 9.90 -3.13 -8.99
N VAL A 115 10.27 -1.85 -9.03
CA VAL A 115 10.45 -1.03 -7.82
C VAL A 115 9.11 -0.83 -7.11
N LEU A 116 8.06 -0.39 -7.81
CA LEU A 116 6.73 -0.24 -7.21
C LEU A 116 6.20 -1.58 -6.68
N MET A 117 6.43 -2.68 -7.40
CA MET A 117 6.07 -4.02 -6.94
C MET A 117 6.74 -4.36 -5.61
N ALA A 118 8.06 -4.21 -5.53
CA ALA A 118 8.84 -4.51 -4.34
C ALA A 118 8.36 -3.67 -3.14
N VAL A 119 8.12 -2.38 -3.35
CA VAL A 119 7.61 -1.46 -2.32
C VAL A 119 6.23 -1.91 -1.83
N VAL A 120 5.26 -2.13 -2.74
CA VAL A 120 3.89 -2.50 -2.36
C VAL A 120 3.85 -3.85 -1.65
N LEU A 121 4.63 -4.83 -2.11
CA LEU A 121 4.71 -6.15 -1.46
C LEU A 121 5.36 -6.08 -0.09
N LEU A 122 6.47 -5.33 0.04
CA LEU A 122 7.15 -5.15 1.33
C LEU A 122 6.25 -4.45 2.34
N GLN A 123 5.50 -3.44 1.90
CA GLN A 123 4.54 -2.75 2.76
C GLN A 123 3.42 -3.67 3.21
N TRP A 124 2.80 -4.40 2.29
CA TRP A 124 1.65 -5.25 2.61
C TRP A 124 2.01 -6.47 3.46
N GLU A 125 3.12 -7.15 3.17
CA GLU A 125 3.44 -8.42 3.84
C GLU A 125 4.14 -8.22 5.19
N TRP A 126 4.95 -7.16 5.32
CA TRP A 126 5.79 -6.98 6.51
C TRP A 126 5.48 -5.72 7.32
N LEU A 127 5.32 -4.57 6.67
CA LEU A 127 5.23 -3.31 7.41
C LEU A 127 3.82 -3.06 7.96
N GLU A 128 2.79 -3.28 7.15
CA GLU A 128 1.41 -3.04 7.51
C GLU A 128 0.92 -3.95 8.65
N PRO A 129 1.18 -5.28 8.66
CA PRO A 129 0.80 -6.12 9.79
C PRO A 129 1.54 -5.69 11.08
N GLY A 130 2.79 -5.26 10.97
CA GLY A 130 3.56 -4.77 12.11
C GLY A 130 3.05 -3.43 12.65
N LEU A 131 2.59 -2.54 11.77
CA LEU A 131 1.93 -1.28 12.15
C LEU A 131 0.56 -1.54 12.78
N GLU A 132 -0.21 -2.49 12.26
CA GLU A 132 -1.49 -2.88 12.82
C GLU A 132 -1.34 -3.45 14.24
N GLN A 133 -0.38 -4.34 14.46
CA GLN A 133 -0.06 -4.87 15.79
C GLN A 133 0.28 -3.76 16.79
N ARG A 134 1.11 -2.79 16.39
CA ARG A 134 1.40 -1.62 17.24
C ARG A 134 0.19 -0.73 17.48
N ALA A 135 -0.67 -0.57 16.48
CA ALA A 135 -1.89 0.20 16.63
C ALA A 135 -2.81 -0.44 17.67
N ARG A 136 -3.04 -1.76 17.57
CA ARG A 136 -3.81 -2.55 18.54
C ARG A 136 -3.20 -2.49 19.94
N TRP A 137 -1.88 -2.60 20.06
CA TRP A 137 -1.17 -2.44 21.34
C TRP A 137 -1.37 -1.04 21.96
N THR A 138 -1.39 0.01 21.15
CA THR A 138 -1.61 1.38 21.62
C THR A 138 -3.06 1.57 22.10
N ILE A 139 -4.03 0.97 21.40
CA ILE A 139 -5.45 0.99 21.80
C ILE A 139 -5.68 0.17 23.08
N ALA A 140 -5.02 -0.98 23.20
CA ALA A 140 -5.13 -1.85 24.38
C ALA A 140 -4.64 -1.18 25.67
N GLN A 141 -3.67 -0.26 25.57
CA GLN A 141 -3.12 0.50 26.71
C GLN A 141 -3.79 1.87 26.91
N ALA A 142 -4.80 2.20 26.11
CA ALA A 142 -5.47 3.49 26.23
C ALA A 142 -6.20 3.60 27.59
N PRO A 143 -6.09 4.75 28.29
CA PRO A 143 -6.89 5.05 29.48
C PRO A 143 -8.39 4.92 29.21
N ALA A 144 -9.18 4.58 30.23
CA ALA A 144 -10.62 4.36 30.06
C ALA A 144 -11.37 5.65 29.68
N GLU A 145 -10.86 6.81 30.10
CA GLU A 145 -11.36 8.13 29.76
C GLU A 145 -11.15 8.51 28.28
N ASP A 146 -10.17 7.88 27.60
CA ASP A 146 -9.84 8.17 26.20
C ASP A 146 -10.79 7.49 25.21
N LEU A 147 -11.63 6.55 25.70
CA LEU A 147 -12.52 5.74 24.89
C LEU A 147 -13.95 5.79 25.46
N PRO A 148 -14.99 5.75 24.60
CA PRO A 148 -16.36 5.66 25.09
C PRO A 148 -16.56 4.40 25.94
N ALA A 149 -17.21 4.52 27.10
CA ALA A 149 -17.47 3.38 28.00
C ALA A 149 -18.19 2.21 27.31
N SER A 150 -19.05 2.49 26.33
CA SER A 150 -19.73 1.47 25.51
C SER A 150 -18.79 0.62 24.63
N LYS A 151 -17.53 1.01 24.48
CA LYS A 151 -16.51 0.32 23.69
C LYS A 151 -15.49 -0.45 24.54
N ALA A 152 -15.68 -0.52 25.86
CA ALA A 152 -14.78 -1.23 26.77
C ALA A 152 -14.61 -2.72 26.42
N SER A 153 -15.69 -3.41 26.03
CA SER A 153 -15.63 -4.81 25.58
C SER A 153 -14.80 -4.98 24.30
N LEU A 154 -14.95 -4.07 23.35
CA LEU A 154 -14.16 -4.05 22.11
C LEU A 154 -12.68 -3.79 22.40
N GLN A 155 -12.37 -2.90 23.34
CA GLN A 155 -10.98 -2.66 23.76
C GLN A 155 -10.35 -3.91 24.37
N ALA A 156 -11.10 -4.64 25.21
CA ALA A 156 -10.63 -5.90 25.80
C ALA A 156 -10.38 -6.97 24.73
N GLU A 157 -11.27 -7.12 23.75
CA GLU A 157 -11.08 -8.02 22.60
C GLU A 157 -9.84 -7.65 21.77
N ILE A 158 -9.62 -6.34 21.52
CA ILE A 158 -8.43 -5.87 20.83
C ILE A 158 -7.17 -6.22 21.65
N ALA A 159 -7.20 -6.02 22.96
CA ALA A 159 -6.08 -6.32 23.86
C ALA A 159 -5.71 -7.81 23.84
N GLU A 160 -6.70 -8.71 23.84
CA GLU A 160 -6.48 -10.16 23.71
C GLU A 160 -5.88 -10.54 22.34
N SER A 161 -6.24 -9.81 21.28
CA SER A 161 -5.73 -10.06 19.92
C SER A 161 -4.28 -9.62 19.70
N VAL A 162 -3.64 -8.91 20.64
CA VAL A 162 -2.27 -8.41 20.45
C VAL A 162 -1.26 -9.54 20.62
N MET A 163 -0.51 -9.85 19.56
CA MET A 163 0.57 -10.83 19.63
C MET A 163 1.87 -10.17 20.10
N GLN A 164 2.56 -10.84 21.03
CA GLN A 164 3.89 -10.45 21.50
C GLN A 164 4.99 -11.25 20.76
N PRO A 165 6.18 -10.65 20.48
CA PRO A 165 6.56 -9.29 20.81
C PRO A 165 5.97 -8.25 19.85
N VAL A 166 5.56 -7.10 20.40
CA VAL A 166 5.11 -5.96 19.58
C VAL A 166 6.29 -5.40 18.78
N PRO A 167 6.15 -5.20 17.45
CA PRO A 167 7.27 -4.73 16.63
C PRO A 167 7.75 -3.33 17.02
N LYS A 168 9.05 -3.04 16.85
CA LYS A 168 9.69 -1.75 17.23
C LYS A 168 9.23 -0.55 16.39
N ARG A 169 9.26 0.65 16.98
CA ARG A 169 8.80 1.92 16.38
C ARG A 169 9.43 2.22 15.01
N ASP A 170 10.66 1.76 14.77
CA ASP A 170 11.46 1.96 13.54
C ASP A 170 10.72 1.53 12.25
N ILE A 171 9.79 0.57 12.34
CA ILE A 171 8.96 0.15 11.19
C ILE A 171 8.12 1.31 10.64
N HIS A 172 7.74 2.30 11.47
CA HIS A 172 7.04 3.50 10.98
C HIS A 172 7.97 4.38 10.12
N GLU A 173 9.24 4.49 10.48
CA GLU A 173 10.25 5.25 9.73
C GLU A 173 10.55 4.57 8.39
N ILE A 174 10.69 3.24 8.41
CA ILE A 174 10.87 2.44 7.18
C ILE A 174 9.66 2.61 6.25
N PHE A 175 8.43 2.57 6.80
CA PHE A 175 7.23 2.80 6.01
C PHE A 175 7.24 4.20 5.37
N GLY A 176 7.56 5.24 6.14
CA GLY A 176 7.68 6.61 5.63
C GLY A 176 8.73 6.75 4.53
N ALA A 177 9.91 6.13 4.68
CA ALA A 177 10.96 6.13 3.67
C ALA A 177 10.49 5.47 2.36
N LEU A 178 9.76 4.36 2.43
CA LEU A 178 9.19 3.70 1.25
C LEU A 178 8.10 4.53 0.58
N GLU A 179 7.31 5.30 1.34
CA GLU A 179 6.36 6.25 0.75
C GLU A 179 7.06 7.34 -0.05
N VAL A 180 8.20 7.85 0.43
CA VAL A 180 9.03 8.81 -0.34
C VAL A 180 9.57 8.19 -1.62
N VAL A 181 10.08 6.96 -1.56
CA VAL A 181 10.52 6.23 -2.77
C VAL A 181 9.36 6.11 -3.77
N LYS A 182 8.17 5.73 -3.30
CA LYS A 182 6.97 5.60 -4.14
C LYS A 182 6.58 6.92 -4.80
N VAL A 183 6.62 8.03 -4.06
CA VAL A 183 6.37 9.39 -4.59
C VAL A 183 7.32 9.70 -5.75
N LEU A 184 8.62 9.48 -5.57
CA LEU A 184 9.63 9.76 -6.59
C LEU A 184 9.42 8.89 -7.84
N VAL A 185 9.14 7.61 -7.64
CA VAL A 185 8.92 6.66 -8.75
C VAL A 185 7.65 7.02 -9.53
N LEU A 186 6.53 7.31 -8.87
CA LEU A 186 5.27 7.71 -9.52
C LEU A 186 5.40 9.06 -10.25
N ALA A 187 6.11 10.03 -9.67
CA ALA A 187 6.38 11.30 -10.32
C ALA A 187 7.27 11.12 -11.56
N SER A 188 8.31 10.29 -11.47
CA SER A 188 9.19 9.98 -12.60
C SER A 188 8.43 9.32 -13.75
N LEU A 189 7.48 8.43 -13.43
CA LEU A 189 6.62 7.77 -14.41
C LEU A 189 5.67 8.76 -15.10
N ALA A 190 5.08 9.68 -14.34
CA ALA A 190 4.23 10.73 -14.91
C ALA A 190 5.01 11.62 -15.89
N VAL A 191 6.22 12.05 -15.51
CA VAL A 191 7.11 12.83 -16.38
C VAL A 191 7.53 12.04 -17.61
N TRP A 192 7.87 10.75 -17.44
CA TRP A 192 8.18 9.87 -18.56
C TRP A 192 7.00 9.78 -19.51
N ALA A 193 5.77 9.59 -19.02
CA ALA A 193 4.57 9.50 -19.85
C ALA A 193 4.40 10.74 -20.72
N LEU A 194 4.59 11.93 -20.16
CA LEU A 194 4.49 13.22 -20.87
C LEU A 194 5.62 13.48 -21.88
N ARG A 195 6.83 12.94 -21.66
CA ARG A 195 7.98 13.16 -22.55
C ARG A 195 8.03 12.24 -23.78
N GLY A 196 7.17 11.22 -23.84
CA GLY A 196 7.12 10.33 -24.99
C GLY A 196 6.63 11.11 -26.22
N ARG A 197 7.47 11.22 -27.25
CA ARG A 197 7.00 11.71 -28.55
C ARG A 197 5.98 10.71 -29.12
N PRO A 198 4.90 11.18 -29.76
CA PRO A 198 3.85 10.34 -30.32
C PRO A 198 4.34 9.44 -31.47
#